data_AF-A0A7H4MQK3-F1
#
_entry.id   AF-A0A7H4MQK3-F1
#
_cell.length_a   1.000
_cell.length_b   1.000
_cell.length_c   1.000
_cell.angle_alpha   90.00
_cell.angle_beta   90.00
_cell.angle_gamma   90.00
#
_symmetry.space_group_name_H-M   'P 1'
#
loop_
_entity.id
_entity.type
_entity.pdbx_description
1 polymer ?
#
loop_
_entity_poly.entity_id
_entity_poly.type
_entity_poly.pdbx_seq_one_letter_code
_entity_poly.pdbx_strand_id
1 'polypeptide(L)' 'MAHSATLSLSVGYALAWEHATAESLQELADQNMYRMKNQRIQQTLK' A
#
# COMPACT_ATOMS: atom_id res chain seq x y z
N MET A 1 -0.29 20.81 26.65
CA MET A 1 0.77 19.94 26.10
C MET A 1 0.20 19.18 24.91
N ALA A 2 0.33 19.72 23.70
CA ALA A 2 -0.19 19.08 22.50
C ALA A 2 0.63 17.83 22.18
N HIS A 3 -0.02 16.67 22.14
CA HIS A 3 0.62 15.42 21.74
C HIS A 3 0.50 15.29 20.21
N SER A 4 1.62 15.48 19.52
CA SER A 4 1.72 15.30 18.07
C SER A 4 2.42 13.98 17.78
N ALA A 5 1.84 13.16 16.91
CA ALA A 5 2.43 11.91 16.44
C ALA A 5 2.53 11.92 14.91
N THR A 6 3.70 11.58 14.39
CA THR A 6 3.90 11.45 12.94
C THR A 6 3.45 10.07 12.50
N LEU A 7 2.41 10.05 11.68
CA LEU A 7 1.90 8.83 11.03
C LEU A 7 2.21 8.86 9.55
N SER A 8 2.02 7.72 8.91
CA SER A 8 2.40 7.55 7.52
C SER A 8 1.62 6.39 6.90
N LEU A 9 1.22 6.57 5.64
CA LEU A 9 0.27 5.69 4.95
C LEU A 9 0.92 5.10 3.69
N SER A 10 0.72 3.80 3.48
CA SER A 10 1.03 3.13 2.21
C SER A 10 -0.26 2.86 1.45
N VAL A 11 -0.31 3.25 0.18
CA VAL A 11 -1.44 3.06 -0.75
C VAL A 11 -0.99 2.22 -1.94
N GLY A 12 -1.80 1.22 -2.32
CA GLY A 12 -1.63 0.44 -3.55
C GLY A 12 -2.79 0.70 -4.50
N TYR A 13 -2.54 0.61 -5.80
CA TYR A 13 -3.53 0.82 -6.85
C TYR A 13 -3.38 -0.21 -7.97
N ALA A 14 -4.46 -0.37 -8.73
CA ALA A 14 -4.52 -1.21 -9.91
C ALA A 14 -5.49 -0.59 -10.93
N LEU A 15 -5.25 -0.81 -12.22
CA LEU A 15 -6.09 -0.27 -13.30
C LEU A 15 -7.12 -1.30 -13.73
N ALA A 16 -8.40 -0.90 -13.75
CA ALA A 16 -9.52 -1.76 -14.09
C ALA A 16 -9.50 -2.29 -15.53
N TRP A 17 -8.71 -1.68 -16.42
CA TRP A 17 -8.63 -2.09 -17.82
C TRP A 17 -7.91 -3.44 -18.00
N GLU A 18 -7.04 -3.83 -17.06
CA GLU A 18 -6.20 -5.03 -17.16
C GLU A 18 -6.79 -6.26 -16.44
N HIS A 19 -7.89 -6.08 -15.70
CA HIS A 19 -8.45 -7.10 -14.80
C HIS A 19 -9.94 -7.29 -15.03
N ALA A 20 -10.36 -8.54 -15.25
CA ALA A 20 -11.72 -8.88 -15.66
C ALA A 20 -12.77 -8.80 -14.53
N THR A 21 -12.34 -8.79 -13.25
CA THR A 21 -13.26 -8.75 -12.10
C THR A 21 -12.80 -7.79 -11.01
N ALA A 22 -13.74 -7.31 -10.20
CA ALA A 22 -13.48 -6.42 -9.07
C ALA A 22 -12.54 -7.07 -8.03
N GLU A 23 -12.69 -8.37 -7.79
CA GLU A 23 -11.87 -9.13 -6.85
C GLU A 23 -10.41 -9.16 -7.29
N SER A 24 -10.16 -9.44 -8.58
CA SER A 24 -8.79 -9.46 -9.11
C SER A 24 -8.13 -8.09 -9.09
N LEU A 25 -8.91 -7.02 -9.27
CA LEU A 25 -8.43 -5.65 -9.17
C LEU A 25 -8.09 -5.27 -7.71
N GLN A 26 -8.95 -5.64 -6.76
CA GLN A 26 -8.74 -5.41 -5.34
C GLN A 26 -7.53 -6.18 -4.82
N GLU A 27 -7.38 -7.43 -5.23
CA GLU A 27 -6.24 -8.26 -4.86
C GLU A 27 -4.92 -7.66 -5.36
N LEU A 28 -4.87 -7.17 -6.60
CA LEU A 28 -3.66 -6.51 -7.11
C LEU A 28 -3.35 -5.20 -6.38
N ALA A 29 -4.38 -4.38 -6.09
CA ALA A 29 -4.20 -3.15 -5.33
C ALA A 29 -3.68 -3.43 -3.92
N ASP A 30 -4.19 -4.47 -3.25
CA ASP A 30 -3.72 -4.88 -1.91
C ASP A 30 -2.27 -5.39 -1.95
N GLN A 31 -1.92 -6.24 -2.93
CA GLN A 31 -0.55 -6.71 -3.13
C GLN A 31 0.43 -5.54 -3.35
N ASN A 32 0.04 -4.55 -4.15
CA ASN A 32 0.86 -3.36 -4.40
C ASN A 32 1.04 -2.52 -3.13
N MET A 33 0.00 -2.37 -2.32
CA MET A 33 0.08 -1.70 -1.02
C MET A 33 1.04 -2.42 -0.08
N TYR A 34 0.92 -3.75 -0.01
CA TYR A 34 1.75 -4.60 0.85
C TYR A 34 3.23 -4.49 0.47
N ARG A 35 3.55 -4.53 -0.83
CA ARG A 35 4.93 -4.33 -1.32
C ARG A 35 5.50 -2.98 -0.89
N MET A 36 4.74 -1.90 -1.06
CA MET A 36 5.19 -0.57 -0.68
C MET A 36 5.38 -0.42 0.84
N LYS A 37 4.47 -1.00 1.64
CA LYS A 37 4.62 -1.06 3.09
C LYS A 37 5.89 -1.80 3.50
N ASN A 38 6.15 -2.96 2.91
CA ASN A 38 7.32 -3.77 3.24
C ASN A 38 8.63 -3.13 2.78
N GLN A 39 8.68 -2.53 1.59
CA GLN A 39 9.86 -1.81 1.12
C GLN A 39 10.25 -0.69 2.09
N ARG A 40 9.26 0.03 2.61
CA ARG A 40 9.51 1.11 3.57
C ARG A 40 10.01 0.59 4.92
N ILE A 41 9.44 -0.51 5.40
CA ILE A 41 9.96 -1.18 6.61
C ILE A 41 11.43 -1.55 6.39
N GLN A 42 11.77 -2.14 5.24
CA GLN A 42 13.16 -2.48 4.91
C GLN A 42 14.08 -1.25 4.80
N GLN A 43 13.59 -0.12 4.28
CA GLN A 43 14.36 1.13 4.25
C GLN A 43 14.55 1.78 5.61
N THR A 44 13.65 1.53 6.56
CA THR A 44 13.76 2.05 7.94
C THR A 44 14.68 1.18 8.81
N LEU A 45 14.82 -0.11 8.45
CA LEU A 45 15.66 -1.07 9.17
C LEU A 45 17.13 -1.12 8.69
N LYS A 46 17.45 -0.48 7.55
CA LYS A 46 18.81 -0.32 7.04
C LYS A 46 19.43 0.97 7.57
#